data_AF-A0A658NRY0-F1
#
_entry.id   AF-A0A658NRY0-F1
#
_cell.length_a   1.000
_cell.length_b   1.000
_cell.length_c   1.000
_cell.angle_alpha   90.00
_cell.angle_beta   90.00
_cell.angle_gamma   90.00
#
_symmetry.space_group_name_H-M   'P 1'
#
loop_
_entity.id
_entity.type
_entity.pdbx_description
1 polymer ?
#
loop_
_entity_poly.entity_id
_entity_poly.type
_entity_poly.pdbx_seq_one_letter_code
_entity_poly.pdbx_strand_id
1 'polypeptide(L)'
;VDYLFALAAEEFYPKDFEISVVVSDLSDKLCGKFRPGHFKGVTTVVAKLFNIVEPDISVFGEKDYKQLAVIRMMVEDLNMAVQVLAHPTVREEGG
;
A
#
# COMPACT_ATOMS: atom_id res chain seq x y z
N VAL A 1 2.28 10.14 -18.10
CA VAL A 1 1.43 10.35 -16.91
C VAL A 1 0.32 11.28 -17.34
N ASP A 2 -0.89 10.77 -17.42
CA ASP A 2 -2.05 11.52 -17.91
C ASP A 2 -2.82 12.20 -16.78
N TYR A 3 -2.77 11.62 -15.58
CA TYR A 3 -3.45 12.13 -14.37
C TYR A 3 -2.51 12.14 -13.17
N LEU A 4 -2.70 13.12 -12.29
CA LEU A 4 -2.06 13.21 -10.98
C LEU A 4 -3.17 13.31 -9.91
N PHE A 5 -3.24 12.33 -9.02
CA PHE A 5 -4.14 12.35 -7.88
C PHE A 5 -3.42 12.95 -6.67
N ALA A 6 -3.83 14.14 -6.25
CA ALA A 6 -3.13 14.94 -5.23
C ALA A 6 -4.10 15.63 -4.28
N LEU A 7 -4.93 14.84 -3.58
CA LEU A 7 -5.82 15.35 -2.54
C LEU A 7 -5.07 15.61 -1.23
N ALA A 8 -5.53 16.60 -0.48
CA ALA A 8 -5.10 16.79 0.90
C ALA A 8 -5.61 15.64 1.79
N ALA A 9 -4.96 15.42 2.93
CA ALA A 9 -5.34 14.34 3.84
C ALA A 9 -6.78 14.51 4.36
N GLU A 10 -7.20 15.75 4.61
CA GLU A 10 -8.55 16.11 5.08
C GLU A 10 -9.63 15.89 4.01
N GLU A 11 -9.25 15.93 2.73
CA GLU A 11 -10.13 15.62 1.61
C GLU A 11 -10.22 14.11 1.38
N PHE A 12 -9.13 13.38 1.69
CA PHE A 12 -9.03 11.95 1.48
C PHE A 12 -9.64 11.11 2.63
N TYR A 13 -9.58 11.63 3.85
CA TYR A 13 -10.12 11.02 5.06
C TYR A 13 -11.26 11.88 5.61
N PRO A 14 -12.53 11.43 5.52
CA PRO A 14 -13.64 12.18 6.08
C PRO A 14 -13.49 12.31 7.60
N LYS A 15 -14.18 13.32 8.15
CA LYS A 15 -14.29 13.47 9.61
C LYS A 15 -14.84 12.18 10.20
N ASP A 16 -14.22 11.71 11.28
CA ASP A 16 -14.59 10.47 11.97
C ASP A 16 -14.38 9.20 11.13
N PHE A 17 -13.31 9.14 10.33
CA PHE A 17 -12.89 7.92 9.62
C PHE A 17 -12.45 6.81 10.59
N GLU A 18 -13.22 5.73 10.67
CA GLU A 18 -12.98 4.64 11.64
C GLU A 18 -12.45 3.33 11.02
N ILE A 19 -12.55 3.18 9.70
CA ILE A 19 -12.26 1.91 9.04
C ILE A 19 -10.76 1.71 8.85
N SER A 20 -10.29 0.49 9.02
CA SER A 20 -8.91 0.14 8.70
C SER A 20 -8.81 -1.28 8.15
N VAL A 21 -7.86 -1.49 7.25
CA VAL A 21 -7.48 -2.81 6.74
C VAL A 21 -6.24 -3.26 7.50
N VAL A 22 -6.29 -4.41 8.15
CA VAL A 22 -5.19 -4.90 9.00
C VAL A 22 -4.77 -6.29 8.54
N VAL A 23 -3.47 -6.47 8.30
CA VAL A 23 -2.85 -7.77 7.97
C VAL A 23 -2.15 -8.28 9.23
N SER A 24 -2.68 -9.34 9.83
CA SER A 24 -2.40 -9.77 11.21
C SER A 24 -1.01 -10.36 11.46
N ASP A 25 -0.40 -11.03 10.48
CA ASP A 25 0.78 -11.90 10.75
C ASP A 25 2.10 -11.36 10.16
N LEU A 26 2.03 -10.62 9.05
CA LEU A 26 3.20 -10.06 8.38
C LEU A 26 3.63 -8.70 8.97
N SER A 27 2.70 -7.94 9.55
CA SER A 27 3.00 -6.62 10.13
C SER A 27 3.93 -6.74 11.33
N ASP A 28 3.78 -7.79 12.14
CA ASP A 28 4.41 -7.89 13.46
C ASP A 28 5.77 -8.60 13.43
N LYS A 29 6.15 -9.20 12.29
CA LYS A 29 7.46 -9.84 12.11
C LYS A 29 8.46 -8.90 11.42
N LEU A 30 9.74 -9.04 11.81
CA LEU A 30 10.93 -8.34 11.28
C LEU A 30 11.02 -6.81 11.51
N CYS A 31 10.07 -5.99 11.04
CA CYS A 31 10.13 -4.50 11.14
C CYS A 31 8.94 -3.81 11.85
N GLY A 32 7.79 -4.46 12.05
CA GLY A 32 6.67 -3.86 12.80
C GLY A 32 7.01 -3.46 14.22
N LYS A 33 8.01 -4.13 14.79
CA LYS A 33 8.54 -3.82 16.12
C LYS A 33 9.05 -2.38 16.27
N PHE A 34 9.51 -1.75 15.18
CA PHE A 34 10.06 -0.39 15.20
C PHE A 34 9.05 0.68 14.76
N ARG A 35 7.96 0.28 14.08
CA ARG A 35 6.90 1.19 13.64
C ARG A 35 5.52 0.55 13.82
N PRO A 36 5.04 0.45 15.07
CA PRO A 36 3.71 -0.09 15.35
C PRO A 36 2.65 0.63 14.51
N GLY A 37 1.78 -0.13 13.84
CA GLY A 37 0.68 0.41 13.03
C GLY A 37 1.06 0.95 11.65
N HIS A 38 2.34 0.95 11.23
CA HIS A 38 2.73 1.46 9.90
C HIS A 38 2.01 0.73 8.75
N PHE A 39 2.02 -0.61 8.77
CA PHE A 39 1.38 -1.38 7.70
C PHE A 39 -0.13 -1.26 7.71
N LYS A 40 -0.79 -1.06 8.86
CA LYS A 40 -2.22 -0.71 8.94
C LYS A 40 -2.52 0.56 8.15
N GLY A 41 -1.68 1.58 8.27
CA GLY A 41 -1.82 2.82 7.49
C GLY A 41 -1.67 2.56 5.99
N VAL A 42 -0.62 1.82 5.61
CA VAL A 42 -0.31 1.47 4.21
C VAL A 42 -1.45 0.68 3.55
N THR A 43 -1.94 -0.38 4.17
CA THR A 43 -3.04 -1.18 3.63
C THR A 43 -4.33 -0.37 3.54
N THR A 44 -4.62 0.46 4.54
CA THR A 44 -5.83 1.29 4.54
C THR A 44 -5.82 2.34 3.43
N VAL A 45 -4.70 3.05 3.24
CA VAL A 45 -4.60 4.06 2.16
C VAL A 45 -4.62 3.40 0.78
N VAL A 46 -3.90 2.28 0.60
CA VAL A 46 -3.83 1.59 -0.70
C VAL A 46 -5.18 0.97 -1.06
N ALA A 47 -5.89 0.36 -0.11
CA ALA A 47 -7.24 -0.16 -0.36
C ALA A 47 -8.21 0.95 -0.80
N LYS A 48 -8.15 2.13 -0.14
CA LYS A 48 -8.93 3.30 -0.59
C LYS A 48 -8.55 3.74 -2.00
N LEU A 49 -7.26 3.80 -2.32
CA LEU A 49 -6.80 4.19 -3.65
C LEU A 49 -7.25 3.19 -4.73
N PHE A 50 -7.22 1.89 -4.46
CA PHE A 50 -7.71 0.88 -5.40
C PHE A 50 -9.22 1.00 -5.64
N ASN A 51 -10.01 1.33 -4.61
CA ASN A 51 -11.44 1.57 -4.78
C ASN A 51 -11.78 2.88 -5.52
N ILE A 52 -10.88 3.88 -5.49
CA ILE A 52 -11.11 5.18 -6.15
C ILE A 52 -10.65 5.14 -7.60
N VAL A 53 -9.48 4.56 -7.84
CA VAL A 53 -8.81 4.56 -9.16
C VAL A 53 -9.23 3.36 -10.00
N GLU A 54 -9.62 2.25 -9.37
CA GLU A 54 -9.97 0.97 -10.02
C GLU A 54 -8.92 0.53 -11.07
N PRO A 55 -7.62 0.45 -10.72
CA PRO A 55 -6.59 0.15 -11.70
C PRO A 55 -6.57 -1.36 -12.05
N ASP A 56 -6.36 -1.70 -13.33
CA ASP A 56 -6.03 -3.07 -13.72
C ASP A 56 -4.66 -3.51 -13.19
N ILE A 57 -3.70 -2.57 -13.15
CA ILE A 57 -2.30 -2.79 -12.76
C ILE A 57 -1.84 -1.70 -11.81
N SER A 58 -1.18 -2.09 -10.72
CA SER A 58 -0.48 -1.18 -9.81
C SER A 58 0.97 -1.59 -9.61
N VAL A 59 1.88 -0.61 -9.61
CA VAL A 59 3.34 -0.83 -9.58
C VAL A 59 3.91 -0.38 -8.24
N PHE A 60 4.65 -1.26 -7.56
CA PHE A 60 5.35 -0.97 -6.31
C PHE A 60 6.83 -1.34 -6.43
N GLY A 61 7.70 -0.55 -5.80
CA GLY A 61 9.15 -0.79 -5.84
C GLY A 61 9.59 -1.94 -4.92
N GLU A 62 10.53 -2.76 -5.39
CA GLU A 62 11.13 -3.85 -4.61
C GLU A 62 11.96 -3.38 -3.41
N LYS A 63 12.37 -2.11 -3.42
CA LYS A 63 13.08 -1.47 -2.31
C LYS A 63 12.33 -1.64 -0.99
N ASP A 64 11.00 -1.56 -1.04
CA ASP A 64 10.10 -1.75 0.09
C ASP A 64 9.45 -3.13 0.04
N TYR A 65 10.27 -4.18 -0.03
CA TYR A 65 9.84 -5.57 -0.23
C TYR A 65 8.71 -6.04 0.73
N LYS A 66 8.74 -5.59 1.99
CA LYS A 66 7.68 -5.91 2.97
C LYS A 66 6.35 -5.25 2.63
N GLN A 67 6.36 -4.00 2.18
CA GLN A 67 5.16 -3.32 1.70
C GLN A 67 4.60 -4.07 0.49
N LEU A 68 5.44 -4.40 -0.48
CA LEU A 68 5.04 -5.18 -1.66
C LEU A 68 4.38 -6.51 -1.26
N ALA A 69 4.98 -7.25 -0.33
CA ALA A 69 4.43 -8.52 0.16
C ALA A 69 3.07 -8.34 0.87
N VAL A 70 2.96 -7.33 1.75
CA VAL A 70 1.70 -7.01 2.46
C VAL A 70 0.60 -6.59 1.48
N ILE A 71 0.92 -5.78 0.47
CA ILE A 71 -0.07 -5.34 -0.53
C ILE A 71 -0.51 -6.50 -1.41
N ARG A 72 0.40 -7.40 -1.83
CA ARG A 72 0.03 -8.61 -2.57
C ARG A 72 -0.93 -9.51 -1.78
N MET A 73 -0.62 -9.76 -0.50
CA MET A 73 -1.48 -10.52 0.40
C MET A 73 -2.86 -9.86 0.54
N MET A 74 -2.90 -8.54 0.76
CA MET A 74 -4.18 -7.81 0.86
C MET A 74 -5.02 -7.94 -0.41
N VAL A 75 -4.41 -7.81 -1.60
CA VAL A 75 -5.10 -7.94 -2.89
C VAL A 75 -5.67 -9.33 -3.08
N GLU A 76 -4.89 -10.37 -2.76
CA GLU A 76 -5.31 -11.77 -2.84
C GLU A 76 -6.45 -12.08 -1.85
N ASP A 77 -6.26 -11.78 -0.57
CA ASP A 77 -7.22 -12.11 0.50
C ASP A 77 -8.55 -11.38 0.35
N LEU A 78 -8.53 -10.15 -0.18
CA LEU A 78 -9.73 -9.35 -0.41
C LEU A 78 -10.31 -9.51 -1.82
N ASN A 79 -9.77 -10.41 -2.64
CA ASN A 79 -10.21 -10.67 -4.01
C ASN A 79 -10.27 -9.39 -4.86
N MET A 80 -9.29 -8.50 -4.70
CA MET A 80 -9.25 -7.23 -5.44
C MET A 80 -8.85 -7.48 -6.90
N ALA A 81 -9.59 -6.88 -7.82
CA ALA A 81 -9.35 -7.01 -9.26
C ALA A 81 -8.19 -6.10 -9.75
N VAL A 82 -7.02 -6.20 -9.13
CA VAL A 82 -5.81 -5.43 -9.48
C VAL A 82 -4.58 -6.33 -9.50
N GLN A 83 -3.75 -6.21 -10.53
CA GLN A 83 -2.46 -6.90 -10.60
C GLN A 83 -1.35 -6.05 -9.98
N VAL A 84 -0.60 -6.61 -9.02
CA VAL A 84 0.50 -5.92 -8.34
C VAL A 84 1.87 -6.28 -8.95
N LEU A 85 2.43 -5.36 -9.74
CA LEU A 85 3.76 -5.51 -10.35
C LEU A 85 4.86 -4.97 -9.43
N ALA A 86 5.98 -5.70 -9.40
CA ALA A 86 7.19 -5.30 -8.72
C ALA A 86 8.12 -4.56 -9.69
N HIS A 87 8.62 -3.39 -9.30
CA HIS A 87 9.64 -2.68 -10.05
C HIS A 87 11.01 -2.83 -9.36
N PRO A 88 12.07 -3.21 -10.09
CA PRO A 88 13.40 -3.36 -9.52
C PRO A 88 13.88 -2.12 -8.75
N THR A 89 14.68 -2.34 -7.71
CA THR A 89 15.29 -1.24 -6.96
C THR A 89 16.24 -0.45 -7.86
N VAL A 90 15.89 0.80 -8.15
CA VAL A 90 16.80 1.75 -8.82
C VAL A 90 17.80 2.27 -7.80
N ARG A 91 19.09 2.29 -8.17
CA ARG A 91 20.21 2.74 -7.33
C ARG A 91 20.96 3.87 -8.05
N GLU A 92 21.51 4.79 -7.28
CA GLU A 92 22.43 5.80 -7.80
C GLU A 92 23.81 5.18 -8.08
N GLU A 93 24.68 5.92 -8.78
CA GLU A 93 26.08 5.51 -8.94
C GLU A 93 26.75 5.39 -7.57
N GLY A 94 27.13 4.16 -7.18
CA GLY A 94 27.69 3.85 -5.87
C GLY A 94 26.81 2.94 -5.00
N GLY A 95 25.54 2.73 -5.38
CA GLY A 95 24.64 1.75 -4.76
C GLY A 95 23.54 2.32 -3.86
#